data_AF-T1ETE9-F1
#
_entry.id   AF-T1ETE9-F1
#
_cell.length_a   1.000
_cell.length_b   1.000
_cell.length_c   1.000
_cell.angle_alpha   90.00
_cell.angle_beta   90.00
_cell.angle_gamma   90.00
#
_symmetry.space_group_name_H-M   'P 1'
#
loop_
_entity.id
_entity.type
_entity.pdbx_description
1 polymer ?
#
loop_
_entity_poly.entity_id
_entity_poly.type
_entity_poly.pdbx_seq_one_letter_code
_entity_poly.pdbx_strand_id
1 'polypeptide(L)'
;MAVADSLLSASLDPDMLATALDRNLHSLLDRHAPLKTITIRSGQKHIFTLSDEARQEKRECRRLERKLRLDPHHAVKHAYRFAKNTVKTAILKSRADCISSEFGKSNSNPRSLWPLLLTKPSG
;
A
#
# COMPACT_ATOMS: atom_id res chain seq x y z
N MET A 1 11.98 -13.59 40.02
CA MET A 1 11.82 -14.48 41.19
C MET A 1 10.40 -14.45 41.79
N ALA A 2 9.61 -13.37 41.66
CA ALA A 2 8.25 -13.29 42.24
C ALA A 2 7.17 -14.27 41.68
N VAL A 3 7.38 -14.90 40.51
CA VAL A 3 6.38 -15.76 39.86
C VAL A 3 6.27 -17.14 40.52
N ALA A 4 7.40 -17.68 40.98
CA ALA A 4 7.44 -19.01 41.62
C ALA A 4 6.78 -18.98 43.01
N ASP A 5 6.97 -17.91 43.77
CA ASP A 5 6.41 -17.76 45.12
C ASP A 5 4.87 -17.66 45.09
N SER A 6 4.29 -17.04 44.06
CA SER A 6 2.83 -16.92 43.92
C SER A 6 2.14 -18.24 43.54
N LEU A 7 2.82 -19.16 42.88
CA LEU A 7 2.27 -20.46 42.48
C LEU A 7 2.29 -21.44 43.67
N LEU A 8 3.27 -21.30 44.57
CA LEU A 8 3.39 -22.12 45.78
C LEU A 8 2.34 -21.76 46.84
N SER A 9 1.85 -20.52 46.87
CA SER A 9 0.76 -20.10 47.79
C SER A 9 -0.65 -20.43 47.30
N ALA A 10 -0.83 -20.65 45.98
CA ALA A 10 -2.12 -20.95 45.36
C ALA A 10 -2.46 -22.44 45.33
N SER A 11 -1.58 -23.31 45.86
CA SER A 11 -1.63 -24.77 45.70
C SER A 11 -2.75 -25.49 46.49
N LEU A 12 -3.66 -24.76 47.14
CA LEU A 12 -4.78 -25.35 47.91
C LEU A 12 -6.11 -25.35 47.15
N ASP A 13 -6.26 -24.54 46.09
CA ASP A 13 -7.50 -24.43 45.30
C ASP A 13 -7.16 -24.48 43.80
N PRO A 14 -7.64 -25.51 43.06
CA PRO A 14 -7.31 -25.69 41.64
C PRO A 14 -7.75 -24.51 40.76
N ASP A 15 -8.85 -23.84 41.11
CA ASP A 15 -9.36 -22.71 40.32
C ASP A 15 -8.47 -21.47 40.50
N MET A 16 -7.95 -21.27 41.71
CA MET A 16 -6.98 -20.22 42.01
C MET A 16 -5.63 -20.48 41.35
N LEU A 17 -5.20 -21.73 41.28
CA LEU A 17 -3.98 -22.11 40.56
C LEU A 17 -4.12 -21.87 39.05
N ALA A 18 -5.23 -22.26 38.44
CA ALA A 18 -5.51 -22.02 37.03
C ALA A 18 -5.48 -20.51 36.70
N THR A 19 -6.16 -19.69 37.52
CA THR A 19 -6.17 -18.24 37.36
C THR A 19 -4.77 -17.62 37.51
N ALA A 20 -3.96 -18.11 38.46
CA ALA A 20 -2.59 -17.65 38.66
C ALA A 20 -1.68 -18.02 37.47
N LEU A 21 -1.85 -19.22 36.92
CA LEU A 21 -1.12 -19.66 35.73
C LEU A 21 -1.46 -18.82 34.50
N ASP A 22 -2.75 -18.61 34.21
CA ASP A 22 -3.20 -17.80 33.07
C ASP A 22 -2.66 -16.38 33.15
N ARG A 23 -2.74 -15.75 34.33
CA ARG A 23 -2.21 -14.41 34.55
C ARG A 23 -0.70 -14.33 34.32
N ASN A 24 0.05 -15.33 34.80
CA ASN A 24 1.50 -15.37 34.64
C ASN A 24 1.91 -15.62 33.18
N LEU A 25 1.19 -16.50 32.48
CA LEU A 25 1.40 -16.77 31.06
C LEU A 25 1.13 -15.52 30.22
N HIS A 26 0.01 -14.82 30.45
CA HIS A 26 -0.29 -13.56 29.78
C HIS A 26 0.78 -12.50 30.05
N SER A 27 1.21 -12.33 31.31
CA SER A 27 2.27 -11.38 31.64
C SER A 27 3.60 -11.70 30.97
N LEU A 28 3.94 -12.98 30.85
CA LEU A 28 5.15 -13.43 30.18
C LEU A 28 5.07 -13.21 28.66
N LEU A 29 3.92 -13.50 28.05
CA LEU A 29 3.65 -13.23 26.64
C LEU A 29 3.69 -11.72 26.35
N ASP A 30 3.08 -10.88 27.18
CA ASP A 30 3.12 -9.42 27.00
C ASP A 30 4.55 -8.87 27.08
N ARG A 31 5.40 -9.44 27.95
CA ARG A 31 6.79 -9.00 28.12
C ARG A 31 7.72 -9.48 27.01
N HIS A 32 7.57 -10.72 26.56
CA HIS A 32 8.53 -11.38 25.67
C HIS A 32 8.03 -11.55 24.23
N ALA A 33 6.72 -11.49 24.01
CA ALA A 33 6.08 -11.62 22.71
C ALA A 33 4.88 -10.66 22.58
N PRO A 34 5.08 -9.34 22.76
CA PRO A 34 3.99 -8.37 22.71
C PRO A 34 3.28 -8.45 21.37
N LEU A 35 1.95 -8.63 21.41
CA LEU A 35 1.11 -8.63 20.22
C LEU A 35 1.15 -7.23 19.59
N LYS A 36 1.85 -7.11 18.46
CA LYS A 36 1.88 -5.89 17.66
C LYS A 36 0.83 -5.99 16.57
N THR A 37 -0.27 -5.29 16.74
CA THR A 37 -1.23 -5.08 15.65
C THR A 37 -0.68 -4.02 14.71
N ILE A 38 -0.25 -4.43 13.52
CA ILE A 38 0.23 -3.51 12.48
C ILE A 38 -0.85 -3.42 11.40
N THR A 39 -1.31 -2.21 11.14
CA THR A 39 -2.18 -1.94 9.99
C THR A 39 -1.31 -1.79 8.74
N ILE A 40 -1.27 -2.82 7.90
CA ILE A 40 -0.60 -2.73 6.60
C ILE A 40 -1.55 -2.02 5.64
N ARG A 41 -1.16 -0.83 5.18
CA ARG A 41 -1.90 -0.13 4.12
C ARG A 41 -1.75 -0.91 2.82
N SER A 42 -2.75 -1.73 2.47
CA SER A 42 -2.87 -2.32 1.14
C SER A 42 -3.41 -1.26 0.17
N GLY A 43 -2.49 -0.54 -0.48
CA GLY A 43 -2.88 0.24 -1.65
C GLY A 43 -3.32 -0.70 -2.77
N GLN A 44 -4.36 -0.32 -3.52
CA GLN A 44 -4.75 -1.06 -4.72
C GLN A 44 -3.55 -1.07 -5.68
N LYS A 45 -2.97 -2.25 -5.89
CA LYS A 45 -1.83 -2.42 -6.79
C LYS A 45 -2.28 -1.98 -8.18
N HIS A 46 -1.62 -0.97 -8.72
CA HIS A 46 -1.91 -0.53 -10.08
C HIS A 46 -1.56 -1.67 -11.03
N ILE A 47 -2.57 -2.26 -11.65
CA ILE A 47 -2.42 -3.47 -12.48
C ILE A 47 -1.61 -3.13 -13.74
N PHE A 48 -1.74 -1.89 -14.24
CA PHE A 48 -1.09 -1.44 -15.46
C PHE A 48 0.34 -0.96 -15.19
N THR A 49 1.28 -1.53 -15.94
CA THR A 49 2.60 -0.94 -16.14
C THR A 49 2.47 0.27 -17.06
N LEU A 50 3.09 1.40 -16.67
CA LEU A 50 3.10 2.60 -17.51
C LEU A 50 4.11 2.44 -18.64
N SER A 51 3.75 2.91 -19.83
CA SER A 51 4.65 3.02 -20.98
C SER A 51 5.89 3.86 -20.63
N ASP A 52 6.98 3.64 -21.36
CA ASP A 52 8.20 4.43 -21.19
C ASP A 52 7.94 5.93 -21.44
N GLU A 53 7.09 6.26 -22.41
CA GLU A 53 6.62 7.62 -22.69
C GLU A 53 5.96 8.24 -21.46
N ALA A 54 4.96 7.57 -20.86
CA ALA A 54 4.28 8.07 -19.67
C ALA A 54 5.19 8.17 -18.44
N ARG A 55 6.20 7.29 -18.34
CA ARG A 55 7.23 7.36 -17.29
C ARG A 55 8.16 8.56 -17.49
N GLN A 56 8.56 8.84 -18.72
CA GLN A 56 9.44 9.96 -19.04
C GLN A 56 8.74 11.30 -18.79
N GLU A 57 7.50 11.44 -19.24
CA GLU A 57 6.68 12.63 -18.97
C GLU A 57 6.50 12.86 -17.45
N LYS A 58 6.30 11.79 -16.68
CA LYS A 58 6.24 11.88 -15.21
C LYS A 58 7.53 12.40 -14.59
N ARG A 59 8.68 11.99 -15.11
CA ARG A 59 9.99 12.46 -14.63
C ARG A 59 10.17 13.94 -14.93
N GLU A 60 9.84 14.38 -16.14
CA GLU A 60 9.89 15.79 -16.53
C GLU A 60 8.95 16.66 -15.69
N CYS A 61 7.72 16.21 -15.46
CA CYS A 61 6.78 16.90 -14.59
C CYS A 61 7.32 17.05 -13.16
N ARG A 62 7.93 15.99 -12.59
CA ARG A 62 8.60 16.08 -11.27
C ARG A 62 9.81 17.00 -11.28
N ARG A 63 10.59 17.02 -12.36
CA ARG A 63 11.73 17.93 -12.52
C ARG A 63 11.26 19.39 -12.50
N LEU A 64 10.21 19.71 -13.25
CA LEU A 64 9.60 21.04 -13.27
C LEU A 64 8.95 21.41 -11.94
N GLU A 65 8.32 20.46 -11.25
CA GLU A 65 7.78 20.68 -9.90
C GLU A 65 8.88 21.08 -8.92
N ARG A 66 10.01 20.37 -8.92
CA ARG A 66 11.16 20.73 -8.08
C ARG A 66 11.71 22.11 -8.45
N LYS A 67 11.85 22.40 -9.75
CA LYS A 67 12.28 23.72 -10.21
C LYS A 67 11.33 24.81 -9.76
N LEU A 68 10.02 24.58 -9.80
CA LEU A 68 8.99 25.52 -9.36
C LEU A 68 9.07 25.79 -7.84
N ARG A 69 9.44 24.79 -7.04
CA ARG A 69 9.62 24.95 -5.58
C ARG A 69 10.84 25.79 -5.23
N LEU A 70 11.90 25.71 -6.05
CA LEU A 70 13.11 26.50 -5.88
C LEU A 70 12.88 27.94 -6.38
N ASP A 71 12.42 28.07 -7.63
CA ASP A 71 12.22 29.36 -8.31
C ASP A 71 10.76 29.49 -8.79
N PRO A 72 9.89 30.16 -8.01
CA PRO A 72 8.48 30.33 -8.35
C PRO A 72 8.27 31.41 -9.42
N HIS A 73 8.83 31.20 -10.62
CA HIS A 73 8.63 32.08 -11.77
C HIS A 73 7.40 31.66 -12.59
N HIS A 74 6.65 32.64 -13.08
CA HIS A 74 5.48 32.43 -13.96
C HIS A 74 5.74 31.47 -15.14
N ALA A 75 6.89 31.57 -15.82
CA ALA A 75 7.24 30.67 -16.93
C ALA A 75 7.37 29.21 -16.49
N VAL A 76 8.01 28.95 -15.34
CA VAL A 76 8.17 27.60 -14.77
C VAL A 76 6.81 27.05 -14.32
N LYS A 77 5.96 27.90 -13.76
CA LYS A 77 4.58 27.53 -13.38
C LYS A 77 3.76 27.11 -14.59
N HIS A 78 3.86 27.85 -15.70
CA HIS A 78 3.17 27.50 -16.95
C HIS A 78 3.69 26.18 -17.53
N ALA A 79 5.02 26.02 -17.60
CA ALA A 79 5.65 24.78 -18.05
C ALA A 79 5.23 23.57 -17.20
N TYR A 80 5.18 23.72 -15.88
CA TYR A 80 4.72 22.67 -14.98
C TYR A 80 3.25 22.30 -15.21
N ARG A 81 2.37 23.29 -15.39
CA ARG A 81 0.96 23.04 -15.72
C ARG A 81 0.80 22.29 -17.04
N PHE A 82 1.57 22.68 -18.05
CA PHE A 82 1.59 21.99 -19.34
C PHE A 82 2.05 20.54 -19.17
N ALA A 83 3.20 20.32 -18.53
CA ALA A 83 3.73 18.98 -18.27
C ALA A 83 2.76 18.11 -17.45
N LYS A 84 2.01 18.69 -16.52
CA LYS A 84 0.97 17.96 -15.76
C LYS A 84 -0.15 17.46 -16.67
N ASN A 85 -0.55 18.24 -17.67
CA ASN A 85 -1.53 17.81 -18.67
C ASN A 85 -0.94 16.75 -19.62
N THR A 86 0.31 16.91 -20.04
CA THR A 86 1.01 15.91 -20.86
C THR A 86 1.13 14.56 -20.14
N VAL A 87 1.47 14.58 -18.85
CA VAL A 87 1.47 13.36 -18.02
C VAL A 87 0.09 12.72 -17.96
N LYS A 88 -0.96 13.51 -17.76
CA LYS A 88 -2.34 12.98 -17.70
C LYS A 88 -2.71 12.28 -19.00
N THR A 89 -2.44 12.90 -20.14
CA THR A 89 -2.73 12.33 -21.46
C THR A 89 -1.89 11.08 -21.74
N ALA A 90 -0.60 11.10 -21.45
CA ALA A 90 0.28 9.95 -21.62
C ALA A 90 -0.12 8.74 -20.74
N ILE A 91 -0.57 8.97 -19.50
CA ILE A 91 -1.09 7.90 -18.62
C ILE A 91 -2.39 7.32 -19.19
N LEU A 92 -3.31 8.17 -19.64
CA LEU A 92 -4.57 7.71 -20.23
C LEU A 92 -4.32 6.89 -21.51
N LYS A 93 -3.43 7.37 -22.39
CA LYS A 93 -3.00 6.66 -23.59
C LYS A 93 -2.37 5.30 -23.23
N SER A 94 -1.39 5.28 -22.32
CA SER A 94 -0.76 4.04 -21.86
C SER A 94 -1.75 3.03 -21.28
N ARG A 95 -2.80 3.50 -20.58
CA ARG A 95 -3.85 2.63 -20.07
C ARG A 95 -4.72 2.08 -21.20
N ALA A 96 -5.14 2.93 -22.14
CA ALA A 96 -5.91 2.52 -23.30
C ALA A 96 -5.14 1.46 -24.12
N ASP A 97 -3.87 1.72 -24.41
CA ASP A 97 -3.00 0.79 -25.14
C ASP A 97 -2.89 -0.56 -24.43
N CYS A 98 -2.72 -0.55 -23.09
CA CYS A 98 -2.66 -1.77 -22.31
C CYS A 98 -3.98 -2.55 -22.38
N ILE A 99 -5.13 -1.89 -22.20
CA ILE A 99 -6.46 -2.52 -22.30
C ILE A 99 -6.67 -3.10 -23.70
N SER A 100 -6.35 -2.34 -24.76
CA SER A 100 -6.46 -2.81 -26.15
C SER A 100 -5.56 -4.02 -26.41
N SER A 101 -4.33 -4.03 -25.87
CA SER A 101 -3.40 -5.14 -26.02
C SER A 101 -3.89 -6.41 -25.30
N GLU A 102 -4.45 -6.27 -24.09
CA GLU A 102 -4.99 -7.40 -23.32
C GLU A 102 -6.29 -7.92 -23.95
N PHE A 103 -7.13 -7.03 -24.48
CA PHE A 103 -8.32 -7.42 -25.23
C PHE A 103 -7.99 -8.29 -26.44
N GLY A 104 -6.98 -7.90 -27.23
CA GLY A 104 -6.50 -8.72 -28.37
C GLY A 104 -5.95 -10.09 -27.96
N LYS A 105 -5.31 -10.21 -26.79
CA LYS A 105 -4.79 -11.49 -26.27
C LYS A 105 -5.88 -12.39 -25.68
N SER A 106 -6.95 -11.80 -25.14
CA SER A 106 -7.98 -12.51 -24.38
C SER A 106 -9.00 -13.29 -25.22
N ASN A 107 -8.83 -13.35 -26.55
CA ASN A 107 -9.76 -14.03 -27.46
C ASN A 107 -10.05 -15.50 -27.08
N SER A 108 -9.14 -16.18 -26.35
CA SER A 108 -9.38 -17.55 -25.87
C SER A 108 -10.00 -17.65 -24.46
N ASN A 109 -9.99 -16.58 -23.65
CA ASN A 109 -10.56 -16.58 -22.30
C ASN A 109 -11.11 -15.21 -21.90
N PRO A 110 -12.41 -14.94 -22.09
CA PRO A 110 -13.03 -13.64 -21.76
C PRO A 110 -13.06 -13.32 -20.26
N ARG A 111 -12.85 -14.31 -19.37
CA ARG A 111 -12.79 -14.07 -17.93
C ARG A 111 -11.50 -13.37 -17.49
N SER A 112 -10.44 -13.40 -18.29
CA SER A 112 -9.20 -12.68 -17.99
C SER A 112 -9.35 -11.16 -18.07
N LEU A 113 -10.43 -10.66 -18.69
CA LEU A 113 -10.74 -9.23 -18.81
C LEU A 113 -11.38 -8.61 -17.57
N TRP A 114 -11.97 -9.42 -16.70
CA TRP A 114 -12.74 -8.93 -15.55
C TRP A 114 -11.89 -8.08 -14.58
N PRO A 115 -10.66 -8.47 -14.22
CA PRO A 115 -9.80 -7.63 -13.40
C PRO A 115 -9.48 -6.26 -14.03
N LEU A 116 -9.42 -6.17 -15.36
CA LEU A 116 -9.12 -4.93 -16.10
C LEU A 116 -10.32 -3.96 -16.10
N LEU A 117 -11.55 -4.49 -16.18
CA LEU A 117 -12.79 -3.70 -16.20
C LEU A 117 -13.19 -3.18 -14.81
N LEU A 118 -12.81 -3.88 -13.75
CA LEU A 118 -13.20 -3.55 -12.37
C LEU A 118 -12.29 -2.50 -11.70
N THR A 119 -11.18 -2.10 -12.33
CA THR A 119 -10.34 -1.02 -11.78
C THR A 119 -10.98 0.34 -12.04
N LYS A 120 -11.60 0.94 -11.02
CA LYS A 120 -12.06 2.33 -11.08
C LYS A 120 -10.87 3.28 -11.29
N PRO A 121 -11.00 4.31 -12.14
CA PRO A 121 -9.99 5.36 -12.23
C PRO A 121 -9.96 6.14 -10.90
N SER A 122 -8.86 6.01 -10.16
CA SER A 122 -8.57 6.90 -9.03
C SER A 122 -8.39 8.32 -9.56
N GLY A 123 -9.39 9.18 -9.34
CA GLY A 123 -9.37 10.61 -9.65
C GLY A 123 -8.35 11.37 -8.79
#